data_AF-A0A1G3BQ63-F1
#
_entry.id   AF-A0A1G3BQ63-F1
#
_cell.length_a   1.000
_cell.length_b   1.000
_cell.length_c   1.000
_cell.angle_alpha   90.00
_cell.angle_beta   90.00
_cell.angle_gamma   90.00
#
_symmetry.space_group_name_H-M   'P 1'
#
loop_
_entity.id
_entity.type
_entity.pdbx_description
1 polymer ?
#
loop_
_entity_poly.entity_id
_entity_poly.type
_entity_poly.pdbx_seq_one_letter_code
_entity_poly.pdbx_strand_id
1 'polypeptide(L)'
;MLSIDNDKLHFIKDLVKKSYPYECCGLLIGTNTSEKKVVEVHPVQNKNAERTHDRYEIEGKEFVKIDKEASKKGLQIIGIYHSHPDHPAIPSAYDTEHAWVGYSY
;
A
#
# COMPACT_ATOMS: atom_id res chain seq x y z
N MET A 1 13.77 1.17 9.42
CA MET A 1 13.63 2.20 8.35
C MET A 1 13.13 1.50 7.08
N LEU A 2 12.29 2.18 6.27
CA LEU A 2 11.80 1.66 4.98
C LEU A 2 12.61 2.29 3.85
N SER A 3 13.08 1.48 2.90
CA SER A 3 13.77 1.92 1.68
C SER A 3 12.95 1.55 0.45
N ILE A 4 12.69 2.54 -0.41
CA ILE A 4 12.02 2.40 -1.70
C ILE A 4 12.83 3.19 -2.73
N ASP A 5 13.11 2.59 -3.89
CA ASP A 5 13.81 3.29 -4.97
C ASP A 5 12.89 4.23 -5.76
N ASN A 6 13.52 5.15 -6.50
CA ASN A 6 12.81 6.18 -7.25
C ASN A 6 11.90 5.62 -8.34
N ASP A 7 12.25 4.49 -8.97
CA ASP A 7 11.42 3.92 -10.04
C ASP A 7 10.10 3.42 -9.49
N LYS A 8 10.14 2.74 -8.34
CA LYS A 8 8.93 2.32 -7.62
C LYS A 8 8.13 3.50 -7.09
N LEU A 9 8.80 4.54 -6.59
CA LEU A 9 8.11 5.74 -6.13
C LEU A 9 7.42 6.49 -7.28
N HIS A 10 8.06 6.58 -8.46
CA HIS A 10 7.43 7.13 -9.66
C HIS A 10 6.25 6.29 -10.13
N PHE A 11 6.39 4.96 -10.11
CA PHE A 11 5.31 4.05 -10.45
C PHE A 11 4.09 4.25 -9.54
N ILE A 12 4.27 4.38 -8.22
CA ILE A 12 3.20 4.71 -7.28
C ILE A 12 2.57 6.06 -7.64
N LYS A 13 3.37 7.10 -7.88
CA LYS A 13 2.86 8.43 -8.24
C LYS A 13 1.99 8.42 -9.50
N ASP A 14 2.35 7.62 -10.50
CA ASP A 14 1.57 7.50 -11.73
C ASP A 14 0.25 6.77 -11.52
N LEU A 15 0.22 5.76 -10.63
CA LEU A 15 -1.03 5.11 -10.23
C LEU A 15 -1.94 6.07 -9.47
N VAL A 16 -1.39 6.84 -8.53
CA VAL A 16 -2.14 7.85 -7.77
C VAL A 16 -2.80 8.86 -8.70
N LYS A 17 -2.06 9.38 -9.69
CA LYS A 17 -2.63 10.31 -10.70
C LYS A 17 -3.76 9.67 -11.51
N LYS A 18 -3.65 8.38 -11.85
CA LYS A 18 -4.68 7.65 -12.61
C LYS A 18 -5.91 7.32 -11.78
N SER A 19 -5.75 7.17 -10.47
CA SER A 19 -6.84 6.86 -9.53
C SER A 19 -7.65 8.08 -9.11
N TYR A 20 -7.12 9.30 -9.27
CA TYR A 20 -7.85 10.54 -8.97
C TYR A 20 -9.22 10.58 -9.69
N PRO A 21 -10.32 10.94 -9.00
CA PRO A 21 -10.40 11.57 -7.67
C PRO A 21 -10.52 10.60 -6.49
N TYR A 22 -10.23 9.31 -6.69
CA TYR A 22 -10.34 8.28 -5.66
C TYR A 22 -8.99 7.96 -5.01
N GLU A 23 -9.03 7.46 -3.78
CA GLU A 23 -7.85 6.90 -3.11
C GLU A 23 -7.32 5.71 -3.91
N CYS A 24 -6.03 5.80 -4.25
CA CYS A 24 -5.22 4.69 -4.71
C CYS A 24 -4.72 3.92 -3.48
N CYS A 25 -4.67 2.60 -3.53
CA CYS A 25 -4.05 1.78 -2.49
C CYS A 25 -3.27 0.60 -3.07
N GLY A 26 -2.36 0.04 -2.27
CA GLY A 26 -1.60 -1.14 -2.67
C GLY A 26 -0.65 -1.64 -1.60
N LEU A 27 0.05 -2.71 -1.95
CA LEU A 27 0.94 -3.44 -1.06
C LEU A 27 2.40 -3.22 -1.46
N LEU A 28 3.24 -2.98 -0.46
CA LEU A 28 4.69 -2.92 -0.59
C LEU A 28 5.25 -4.29 -0.23
N ILE A 29 5.85 -4.97 -1.22
CA ILE A 29 6.40 -6.32 -1.08
C ILE A 29 7.91 -6.22 -1.05
N GLY A 30 8.55 -6.94 -0.13
CA GLY A 30 10.00 -6.84 0.01
C GLY A 30 10.59 -7.74 1.07
N THR A 31 11.78 -7.36 1.53
CA THR A 31 12.49 -8.05 2.60
C THR A 31 12.41 -7.26 3.89
N ASN A 32 12.28 -7.95 5.01
CA ASN A 32 12.26 -7.38 6.36
C ASN A 32 13.31 -8.10 7.22
N THR A 33 14.57 -7.70 7.07
CA THR A 33 15.70 -8.26 7.84
C THR A 33 16.13 -7.25 8.90
N SER A 34 17.26 -6.56 8.71
CA SER A 34 17.66 -5.41 9.54
C SER A 34 16.91 -4.14 9.17
N GLU A 35 16.52 -4.02 7.90
CA GLU A 35 15.75 -2.91 7.36
C GLU A 35 14.68 -3.43 6.39
N LYS A 36 13.62 -2.65 6.23
CA LYS A 36 12.56 -2.95 5.27
C LYS A 36 12.97 -2.40 3.91
N LYS A 37 13.09 -3.27 2.91
CA LYS A 37 13.42 -2.87 1.54
C LYS A 37 12.32 -3.30 0.58
N VAL A 38 11.71 -2.35 -0.13
CA VAL A 38 10.69 -2.61 -1.14
C VAL A 38 11.35 -3.20 -2.39
N VAL A 39 10.92 -4.39 -2.77
CA VAL A 39 11.36 -5.11 -3.97
C VAL A 39 10.31 -5.04 -5.07
N GLU A 40 9.03 -5.09 -4.71
CA GLU A 40 7.89 -4.98 -5.64
C GLU A 40 6.80 -4.07 -5.05
N VAL A 41 6.09 -3.34 -5.91
CA VAL A 41 4.88 -2.59 -5.57
C VAL A 41 3.72 -3.30 -6.24
N HIS A 42 2.70 -3.69 -5.48
CA HIS A 42 1.52 -4.38 -5.99
C HIS A 42 0.27 -3.49 -5.80
N PRO A 43 -0.21 -2.83 -6.86
CA PRO A 43 -1.44 -2.03 -6.78
C PRO A 43 -2.63 -2.94 -6.55
N VAL A 44 -3.55 -2.54 -5.69
CA VAL A 44 -4.81 -3.27 -5.46
C VAL A 44 -5.99 -2.34 -5.69
N GLN A 45 -7.12 -2.91 -6.06
CA GLN A 45 -8.33 -2.12 -6.22
C GLN A 45 -8.89 -1.72 -4.85
N ASN A 46 -9.16 -0.44 -4.66
CA ASN A 46 -9.92 0.02 -3.49
C ASN A 46 -11.34 -0.57 -3.54
N LYS A 47 -11.68 -1.42 -2.56
CA LYS A 47 -13.01 -2.06 -2.46
C LYS A 47 -14.05 -1.21 -1.75
N ASN A 48 -13.66 -0.10 -1.12
CA ASN A 48 -14.60 0.79 -0.45
C ASN A 48 -15.41 1.59 -1.48
N ALA A 49 -16.53 1.04 -1.96
CA ALA A 49 -17.32 1.67 -3.02
C ALA A 49 -18.08 2.94 -2.58
N GLU A 50 -18.30 3.13 -1.28
CA GLU A 50 -19.13 4.22 -0.74
C GLU A 50 -18.30 5.47 -0.40
N ARG A 51 -17.05 5.28 0.03
CA ARG A 51 -16.15 6.34 0.49
C ARG A 51 -14.78 6.27 -0.18
N THR A 52 -14.76 5.97 -1.47
CA THR A 52 -13.54 5.88 -2.28
C THR A 52 -12.67 7.15 -2.28
N HIS A 53 -13.20 8.31 -1.89
CA HIS A 53 -12.48 9.59 -1.93
C HIS A 53 -11.62 9.86 -0.68
N ASP A 54 -11.91 9.18 0.43
CA ASP A 54 -11.22 9.41 1.71
C ASP A 54 -11.03 8.14 2.57
N ARG A 55 -11.29 6.97 1.98
CA ARG A 55 -11.05 5.66 2.58
C ARG A 55 -10.61 4.65 1.53
N TYR A 56 -9.70 3.78 1.93
CA TYR A 56 -9.34 2.59 1.19
C TYR A 56 -9.71 1.31 1.93
N GLU A 57 -10.00 0.27 1.16
CA GLU A 57 -10.18 -1.08 1.68
C GLU A 57 -9.54 -2.09 0.71
N ILE A 58 -8.69 -2.96 1.25
CA ILE A 58 -8.06 -4.06 0.52
C ILE A 58 -8.82 -5.34 0.81
N GLU A 59 -9.26 -6.06 -0.23
CA GLU A 59 -9.98 -7.33 -0.04
C GLU A 59 -9.08 -8.35 0.65
N GLY A 60 -9.53 -8.94 1.76
CA GLY A 60 -8.74 -9.93 2.51
C GLY A 60 -8.30 -11.14 1.67
N LYS A 61 -9.13 -11.57 0.69
CA LYS A 61 -8.77 -12.66 -0.23
C LYS A 61 -7.63 -12.27 -1.17
N GLU A 62 -7.63 -11.03 -1.65
CA GLU A 62 -6.58 -10.49 -2.50
C GLU A 62 -5.28 -10.35 -1.71
N PHE A 63 -5.35 -9.82 -0.48
CA PHE A 63 -4.20 -9.73 0.43
C PHE A 63 -3.55 -11.10 0.65
N VAL A 64 -4.32 -12.11 1.05
CA VAL A 64 -3.82 -13.47 1.31
C VAL A 64 -3.24 -14.11 0.04
N LYS A 65 -3.83 -13.83 -1.13
CA LYS A 65 -3.29 -14.32 -2.41
C LYS A 65 -1.92 -13.71 -2.67
N ILE A 66 -1.79 -12.38 -2.56
CA ILE A 66 -0.55 -11.66 -2.80
C ILE A 66 0.54 -12.07 -1.80
N ASP A 67 0.18 -12.25 -0.53
CA ASP A 67 1.11 -12.71 0.51
C ASP A 67 1.68 -14.10 0.20
N LYS A 68 0.83 -15.02 -0.25
CA LYS A 68 1.27 -16.37 -0.70
C LYS A 68 2.17 -16.29 -1.93
N GLU A 69 1.88 -15.39 -2.88
CA GLU A 69 2.71 -15.19 -4.07
C GLU A 69 4.07 -14.58 -3.74
N ALA A 70 4.11 -13.60 -2.83
CA ALA A 70 5.35 -13.02 -2.31
C ALA A 70 6.20 -14.07 -1.57
N SER A 71 5.56 -14.88 -0.72
CA SER A 71 6.23 -15.94 0.04
C SER A 71 6.93 -16.96 -0.86
N LYS A 72 6.33 -17.31 -2.01
CA LYS A 72 6.96 -18.21 -3.00
C LYS A 72 8.26 -17.65 -3.59
N LYS A 73 8.43 -16.33 -3.56
CA LYS A 73 9.64 -15.62 -4.00
C LYS A 73 10.62 -15.36 -2.85
N GLY A 74 10.33 -15.82 -1.63
CA GLY A 74 11.09 -15.47 -0.42
C GLY A 74 10.90 -14.01 0.02
N LEU A 75 9.83 -13.35 -0.44
CA LEU A 75 9.45 -11.99 -0.07
C LEU A 75 8.24 -12.02 0.85
N GLN A 76 7.92 -10.88 1.47
CA GLN A 76 6.73 -10.70 2.29
C GLN A 76 6.13 -9.32 2.06
N ILE A 77 4.87 -9.13 2.46
CA ILE A 77 4.27 -7.79 2.53
C ILE A 77 4.91 -7.07 3.72
N ILE A 78 5.53 -5.91 3.46
CA ILE A 78 6.26 -5.13 4.46
C ILE A 78 5.58 -3.79 4.77
N GLY A 79 4.61 -3.39 3.96
CA GLY A 79 3.83 -2.18 4.14
C GLY A 79 2.64 -2.09 3.21
N ILE A 80 1.81 -1.09 3.47
CA ILE A 80 0.64 -0.70 2.70
C ILE A 80 0.87 0.76 2.30
N TYR A 81 0.49 1.13 1.08
CA TYR A 81 0.46 2.53 0.68
C TYR A 81 -0.95 2.91 0.27
N HIS A 82 -1.32 4.16 0.51
CA HIS A 82 -2.50 4.78 -0.06
C HIS A 82 -2.27 6.26 -0.35
N SER A 83 -3.19 6.89 -1.07
CA SER A 83 -3.15 8.32 -1.38
C SER A 83 -4.33 9.05 -0.75
N HIS A 84 -4.12 10.30 -0.34
CA HIS A 84 -5.20 11.20 0.06
C HIS A 84 -5.48 12.24 -1.04
N PRO A 85 -6.58 12.12 -1.81
CA PRO A 85 -7.01 13.15 -2.75
C PRO A 85 -7.28 14.47 -2.03
N ASP A 86 -6.72 15.56 -2.56
CA ASP A 86 -6.93 16.94 -2.08
C ASP A 86 -6.60 17.20 -0.59
N HIS A 87 -5.89 16.27 0.06
CA HIS A 87 -5.51 16.33 1.47
C HIS A 87 -4.01 16.05 1.66
N PRO A 88 -3.40 16.53 2.77
CA PRO A 88 -1.99 16.29 3.06
C PRO A 88 -1.66 14.79 3.20
N ALA A 89 -0.40 14.44 2.91
CA ALA A 89 0.16 13.11 3.15
C ALA A 89 0.47 12.88 4.65
N ILE A 90 -0.56 13.00 5.48
CA ILE A 90 -0.52 12.77 6.93
C ILE A 90 -1.63 11.78 7.24
N PRO A 91 -1.35 10.64 7.91
CA PRO A 91 -2.37 9.65 8.27
C PRO A 91 -3.53 10.28 9.04
N SER A 92 -4.76 9.96 8.65
CA SER A 92 -5.95 10.34 9.41
C SER A 92 -6.07 9.52 10.70
N ALA A 93 -7.01 9.91 11.57
CA ALA A 93 -7.35 9.09 12.74
C ALA A 93 -7.86 7.70 12.31
N TYR A 94 -8.65 7.64 11.23
CA TYR A 94 -9.17 6.39 10.69
C TYR A 94 -8.04 5.47 10.22
N ASP A 95 -7.06 6.01 9.48
CA ASP A 95 -5.89 5.24 9.03
C ASP A 95 -5.09 4.67 10.21
N THR A 96 -4.89 5.50 11.23
CA THR A 96 -4.10 5.13 12.42
C THR A 96 -4.80 4.05 13.25
N GLU A 97 -6.12 4.15 13.43
CA GLU A 97 -6.94 3.18 14.15
C GLU A 97 -7.02 1.82 13.46
N HIS A 98 -6.95 1.80 12.12
CA HIS A 98 -7.06 0.58 11.31
C HIS A 98 -5.69 0.04 10.86
N ALA A 99 -4.58 0.68 11.26
CA ALA A 99 -3.23 0.24 10.95
C ALA A 99 -2.89 -1.08 11.68
N TRP A 100 -2.22 -1.98 10.97
CA TRP A 100 -1.75 -3.26 11.47
C TRP A 100 -0.32 -3.15 11.96
N VAL A 101 -0.07 -3.71 13.15
CA VAL A 101 1.26 -3.76 13.77
C VAL A 101 2.23 -4.52 12.86
N GLY A 102 3.44 -3.97 12.71
CA GLY A 102 4.52 -4.59 11.95
C GLY A 102 4.59 -4.17 10.48
N TYR A 103 3.58 -3.51 9.93
CA TYR A 103 3.61 -2.93 8.59
C TYR A 103 4.11 -1.49 8.58
N SER A 104 4.56 -1.04 7.42
CA SER A 104 4.87 0.36 7.17
C SER A 104 3.72 1.00 6.39
N TYR A 105 3.48 2.28 6.65
CA TYR A 105 2.45 3.11 6.02
C TYR A 105 3.10 4.39 5.52
#